data_AF-A0A9P8F8A9-F1
#
_entry.id   AF-A0A9P8F8A9-F1
#
_cell.length_a   1.000
_cell.length_b   1.000
_cell.length_c   1.000
_cell.angle_alpha   90.00
_cell.angle_beta   90.00
_cell.angle_gamma   90.00
#
_symmetry.space_group_name_H-M   'P 1'
#
loop_
_entity.id
_entity.type
_entity.pdbx_description
1 polymer ?
#
loop_
_entity_poly.entity_id
_entity_poly.type
_entity_poly.pdbx_seq_one_letter_code
_entity_poly.pdbx_strand_id
1 'polypeptide(L)'
;MSDIQLYLVEADKNKDEARRLAARSAAALANGDLKLVELIETAGEYINHEDATMRIKSLSYLADVLEQVAPKVLKGQQRNLLCGFILTRVSDDSEGTGHCARALMALERLGKWDSDTAANIANTFVSDSQTLRDHKLQSERFTILQLLDLLLRNYRKALKDLHNDDHDFLARFITYFDGEKDPRNLMIVFSILQVPMTEWDLGPHAQDLFDSVFNYFPITFKPPPGDPYGITAQDLKGRLQDCISASSDFAPYSFPALLDKLDSSSINTKRDVLAALKACVIN
;
A
#
# COMPACT_ATOMS: atom_id res chain seq x y z
N MET A 1 -34.77 -2.87 -8.09
CA MET A 1 -33.31 -2.92 -8.30
C MET A 1 -32.64 -2.88 -6.95
N SER A 2 -31.66 -3.75 -6.72
CA SER A 2 -30.85 -3.72 -5.50
C SER A 2 -29.93 -2.49 -5.47
N ASP A 3 -29.40 -2.15 -4.29
CA ASP A 3 -28.53 -0.98 -4.11
C ASP A 3 -27.26 -1.09 -4.97
N ILE A 4 -26.70 -2.30 -5.12
CA ILE A 4 -25.55 -2.53 -5.99
C ILE A 4 -25.90 -2.33 -7.47
N GLN A 5 -27.08 -2.76 -7.94
CA GLN A 5 -27.47 -2.52 -9.34
C GLN A 5 -27.53 -1.03 -9.67
N LEU A 6 -28.13 -0.25 -8.76
CA LEU A 6 -28.17 1.21 -8.90
C LEU A 6 -26.77 1.81 -8.79
N TYR A 7 -25.93 1.31 -7.87
CA TYR A 7 -24.56 1.78 -7.72
C TYR A 7 -23.76 1.59 -8.99
N LEU A 8 -23.85 0.42 -9.63
CA LEU A 8 -23.10 0.10 -10.85
C LEU A 8 -23.47 1.03 -12.02
N VAL A 9 -24.72 1.51 -12.06
CA VAL A 9 -25.18 2.49 -13.06
C VAL A 9 -24.61 3.88 -12.79
N GLU A 10 -24.50 4.28 -11.52
CA GLU A 10 -24.08 5.62 -11.10
C GLU A 10 -22.57 5.77 -10.89
N ALA A 11 -21.82 4.68 -10.72
CA ALA A 11 -20.40 4.68 -10.36
C ALA A 11 -19.53 5.60 -11.25
N ASP A 12 -19.83 5.66 -12.55
CA ASP A 12 -19.10 6.51 -13.51
C ASP A 12 -19.80 7.84 -13.81
N LYS A 13 -21.08 7.98 -13.47
CA LYS A 13 -21.93 9.13 -13.85
C LYS A 13 -22.04 10.14 -12.71
N ASN A 14 -22.28 9.66 -11.51
CA ASN A 14 -22.52 10.47 -10.33
C ASN A 14 -21.96 9.76 -9.09
N LYS A 15 -20.70 10.10 -8.75
CA LYS A 15 -20.00 9.50 -7.61
C LYS A 15 -20.67 9.79 -6.27
N ASP A 16 -21.33 10.93 -6.14
CA ASP A 16 -22.04 11.28 -4.90
C ASP A 16 -23.29 10.42 -4.73
N GLU A 17 -24.02 10.17 -5.82
CA GLU A 17 -25.17 9.27 -5.79
C GLU A 17 -24.75 7.81 -5.55
N ALA A 18 -23.68 7.34 -6.20
CA ALA A 18 -23.10 6.02 -5.93
C ALA A 18 -22.75 5.86 -4.43
N ARG A 19 -22.07 6.85 -3.84
CA ARG A 19 -21.78 6.87 -2.40
C ARG A 19 -23.03 6.89 -1.53
N ARG A 20 -24.07 7.60 -1.93
CA ARG A 20 -25.36 7.63 -1.22
C ARG A 20 -26.02 6.25 -1.21
N LEU A 21 -25.94 5.51 -2.31
CA LEU A 21 -26.45 4.12 -2.41
C LEU A 21 -25.67 3.17 -1.51
N ALA A 22 -24.34 3.27 -1.47
CA ALA A 22 -23.53 2.50 -0.53
C ALA A 22 -23.85 2.85 0.94
N ALA A 23 -24.05 4.13 1.25
CA ALA A 23 -24.45 4.58 2.59
C ALA A 23 -25.84 4.04 2.99
N ARG A 24 -26.77 3.89 2.04
CA ARG A 24 -28.08 3.27 2.29
C ARG A 24 -27.94 1.81 2.70
N SER A 25 -27.11 1.03 2.01
CA SER A 25 -26.80 -0.35 2.42
C SER A 25 -26.12 -0.42 3.79
N ALA A 26 -25.20 0.50 4.09
CA ALA A 26 -24.57 0.56 5.41
C ALA A 26 -25.58 0.87 6.53
N ALA A 27 -26.54 1.77 6.28
CA ALA A 27 -27.61 2.07 7.22
C ALA A 27 -28.55 0.86 7.42
N ALA A 28 -28.88 0.14 6.35
CA ALA A 28 -29.69 -1.07 6.43
C ALA A 28 -28.99 -2.18 7.23
N LEU A 29 -27.66 -2.35 7.08
CA LEU A 29 -26.87 -3.24 7.93
C LEU A 29 -26.93 -2.83 9.41
N ALA A 30 -26.83 -1.53 9.70
CA ALA A 30 -26.86 -1.00 11.06
C ALA A 30 -28.23 -1.19 11.74
N ASN A 31 -29.32 -1.04 10.97
CA ASN A 31 -30.68 -1.22 11.46
C ASN A 31 -31.12 -2.70 11.56
N GLY A 32 -30.37 -3.61 10.93
CA GLY A 32 -30.73 -5.03 10.83
C GLY A 32 -31.74 -5.35 9.72
N ASP A 33 -32.05 -4.37 8.86
CA ASP A 33 -32.92 -4.52 7.68
C ASP A 33 -32.25 -5.31 6.55
N LEU A 34 -30.91 -5.35 6.57
CA LEU A 34 -30.07 -6.10 5.62
C LEU A 34 -29.07 -6.94 6.42
N LYS A 35 -28.93 -8.22 6.08
CA LYS A 35 -27.83 -9.03 6.64
C LYS A 35 -26.59 -8.92 5.77
N LEU A 36 -25.42 -9.05 6.40
CA LEU A 36 -24.16 -9.05 5.66
C LEU A 36 -24.09 -10.17 4.61
N VAL A 37 -24.59 -11.36 4.93
CA VAL A 37 -24.62 -12.49 3.98
C VAL A 37 -25.44 -12.13 2.75
N GLU A 38 -26.61 -11.53 2.93
CA GLU A 38 -27.48 -11.10 1.83
C GLU A 38 -26.81 -10.02 0.95
N LEU A 39 -26.07 -9.08 1.57
CA LEU A 39 -25.29 -8.08 0.83
C LEU A 39 -24.22 -8.75 -0.06
N ILE A 40 -23.49 -9.71 0.49
CA ILE A 40 -22.40 -10.42 -0.23
C ILE A 40 -22.97 -11.32 -1.32
N GLU A 41 -24.05 -12.06 -1.05
CA GLU A 41 -24.74 -12.87 -2.06
C GLU A 41 -25.26 -12.02 -3.21
N THR A 42 -25.88 -10.88 -2.91
CA THR A 42 -26.37 -9.94 -3.94
C THR A 42 -25.22 -9.34 -4.75
N ALA A 43 -24.07 -9.08 -4.12
CA ALA A 43 -22.88 -8.61 -4.82
C ALA A 43 -22.17 -9.72 -5.61
N GLY A 44 -22.42 -10.99 -5.28
CA GLY A 44 -21.70 -12.14 -5.81
C GLY A 44 -21.80 -12.30 -7.33
N GLU A 45 -22.97 -12.01 -7.92
CA GLU A 45 -23.14 -12.02 -9.39
C GLU A 45 -22.21 -11.02 -10.08
N TYR A 46 -21.99 -9.86 -9.46
CA TYR A 46 -21.22 -8.77 -10.06
C TYR A 46 -19.72 -8.84 -9.72
N ILE A 47 -19.36 -9.32 -8.53
CA ILE A 47 -17.96 -9.52 -8.12
C ILE A 47 -17.33 -10.69 -8.89
N ASN A 48 -18.12 -11.67 -9.34
CA ASN A 48 -17.63 -12.80 -10.16
C ASN A 48 -17.94 -12.64 -11.65
N HIS A 49 -18.26 -11.43 -12.10
CA HIS A 49 -18.66 -11.17 -13.48
C HIS A 49 -17.46 -11.28 -14.45
N GLU A 50 -17.69 -11.72 -15.69
CA GLU A 50 -16.61 -11.89 -16.68
C GLU A 50 -15.94 -10.55 -17.07
N ASP A 51 -16.73 -9.47 -17.14
CA ASP A 51 -16.23 -8.10 -17.31
C ASP A 51 -15.54 -7.58 -16.04
N ALA A 52 -14.24 -7.28 -16.16
CA ALA A 52 -13.44 -6.74 -15.08
C ALA A 52 -13.94 -5.38 -14.57
N THR A 53 -14.51 -4.55 -15.44
CA THR A 53 -15.10 -3.27 -15.04
C THR A 53 -16.22 -3.46 -14.02
N MET A 54 -17.05 -4.49 -14.24
CA MET A 54 -18.14 -4.83 -13.32
C MET A 54 -17.60 -5.35 -11.98
N ARG A 55 -16.56 -6.19 -12.01
CA ARG A 55 -15.91 -6.69 -10.79
C ARG A 55 -15.30 -5.54 -9.96
N ILE A 56 -14.52 -4.66 -10.60
CA ILE A 56 -13.90 -3.48 -9.99
C ILE A 56 -14.96 -2.59 -9.32
N LYS A 57 -16.03 -2.25 -10.04
CA LYS A 57 -17.11 -1.41 -9.49
C LYS A 57 -17.83 -2.07 -8.33
N SER A 58 -17.96 -3.39 -8.36
CA SER A 58 -18.58 -4.15 -7.26
C SER A 58 -17.72 -4.19 -6.01
N LEU A 59 -16.39 -4.32 -6.18
CA LEU A 59 -15.43 -4.15 -5.08
C LEU A 59 -15.42 -2.71 -4.56
N SER A 60 -15.55 -1.72 -5.45
CA SER A 60 -15.70 -0.33 -5.06
C SER A 60 -16.97 -0.11 -4.23
N TYR A 61 -18.10 -0.69 -4.62
CA TYR A 61 -19.34 -0.67 -3.83
C TYR A 61 -19.13 -1.28 -2.45
N LEU A 62 -18.52 -2.47 -2.36
CA LEU A 62 -18.26 -3.12 -1.08
C LEU A 62 -17.38 -2.24 -0.18
N ALA A 63 -16.33 -1.65 -0.73
CA ALA A 63 -15.47 -0.74 0.01
C ALA A 63 -16.22 0.53 0.48
N ASP A 64 -17.06 1.14 -0.37
CA ASP A 64 -17.88 2.30 0.01
C ASP A 64 -18.89 1.96 1.11
N VAL A 65 -19.51 0.77 1.06
CA VAL A 65 -20.41 0.31 2.12
C VAL A 65 -19.64 0.20 3.43
N LEU A 66 -18.50 -0.50 3.43
CA LEU A 66 -17.69 -0.73 4.63
C LEU A 66 -17.13 0.56 5.24
N GLU A 67 -16.80 1.56 4.42
CA GLU A 67 -16.39 2.89 4.89
C GLU A 67 -17.49 3.65 5.63
N GLN A 68 -18.76 3.35 5.37
CA GLN A 68 -19.92 4.00 5.97
C GLN A 68 -20.52 3.20 7.13
N VAL A 69 -20.10 1.95 7.33
CA VAL A 69 -20.57 1.13 8.44
C VAL A 69 -20.02 1.68 9.76
N ALA A 70 -20.89 1.85 10.76
CA ALA A 70 -20.46 2.28 12.08
C ALA A 70 -19.73 1.17 12.85
N PRO A 71 -18.82 1.50 13.79
CA PRO A 71 -18.23 0.51 14.69
C PRO A 71 -19.31 -0.31 15.41
N LYS A 72 -19.00 -1.58 15.73
CA LYS A 72 -19.90 -2.56 16.39
C LYS A 72 -21.05 -3.11 15.55
N VAL A 73 -21.32 -2.59 14.35
CA VAL A 73 -22.32 -3.18 13.44
C VAL A 73 -21.86 -4.56 12.96
N LEU A 74 -20.59 -4.70 12.56
CA LEU A 74 -20.00 -5.98 12.18
C LEU A 74 -19.34 -6.67 13.37
N LYS A 75 -19.66 -7.95 13.57
CA LYS A 75 -18.98 -8.81 14.55
C LYS A 75 -17.59 -9.22 14.06
N GLY A 76 -16.70 -9.60 14.97
CA GLY A 76 -15.34 -10.05 14.63
C GLY A 76 -15.32 -11.19 13.60
N GLN A 77 -16.16 -12.20 13.76
CA GLN A 77 -16.28 -13.31 12.79
C GLN A 77 -16.67 -12.84 11.38
N GLN A 78 -17.58 -11.86 11.29
CA GLN A 78 -18.00 -11.29 10.01
C GLN A 78 -16.87 -10.49 9.36
N ARG A 79 -16.12 -9.73 10.16
CA ARG A 79 -14.95 -8.98 9.68
C ARG A 79 -13.87 -9.93 9.16
N ASN A 80 -13.59 -11.03 9.86
CA ASN A 80 -12.60 -12.01 9.44
C ASN A 80 -13.03 -12.76 8.18
N LEU A 81 -14.32 -13.11 8.06
CA LEU A 81 -14.87 -13.71 6.84
C LEU A 81 -14.72 -12.77 5.64
N LEU A 82 -15.06 -11.49 5.80
CA LEU A 82 -14.88 -10.49 4.75
C LEU A 82 -13.41 -10.28 4.41
N CYS A 83 -12.52 -10.24 5.41
CA CYS A 83 -11.09 -10.16 5.18
C CYS A 83 -10.61 -11.32 4.30
N GLY A 84 -10.95 -12.56 4.67
CA GLY A 84 -10.60 -13.75 3.87
C GLY A 84 -11.13 -13.67 2.43
N PHE A 85 -12.40 -13.29 2.26
CA PHE A 85 -12.97 -13.08 0.92
C PHE A 85 -12.25 -12.00 0.11
N ILE A 86 -11.91 -10.85 0.72
CA ILE A 86 -11.19 -9.78 0.01
C ILE A 86 -9.78 -10.25 -0.38
N LEU A 87 -9.12 -11.02 0.48
CA LEU A 87 -7.78 -11.54 0.18
C LEU A 87 -7.79 -12.54 -0.99
N THR A 88 -8.82 -13.39 -1.14
CA THR A 88 -8.92 -14.22 -2.35
C THR A 88 -9.06 -13.39 -3.62
N ARG A 89 -9.72 -12.24 -3.55
CA ARG A 89 -9.79 -11.32 -4.70
C ARG A 89 -8.45 -10.71 -5.06
N VAL A 90 -7.60 -10.40 -4.07
CA VAL A 90 -6.25 -9.89 -4.31
C VAL A 90 -5.40 -10.93 -5.06
N SER A 91 -5.54 -12.22 -4.73
CA SER A 91 -4.80 -13.32 -5.37
C SER A 91 -5.36 -13.71 -6.74
N ASP A 92 -6.68 -13.75 -6.89
CA ASP A 92 -7.34 -14.26 -8.11
C ASP A 92 -7.50 -13.21 -9.22
N ASP A 93 -7.65 -11.94 -8.84
CA ASP A 93 -7.94 -10.84 -9.76
C ASP A 93 -7.06 -9.64 -9.45
N SER A 94 -6.01 -9.46 -10.27
CA SER A 94 -5.15 -8.30 -10.15
C SER A 94 -5.91 -6.98 -10.35
N GLU A 95 -7.03 -7.01 -11.08
CA GLU A 95 -7.84 -5.83 -11.36
C GLU A 95 -8.72 -5.48 -10.14
N GLY A 96 -8.49 -4.32 -9.54
CA GLY A 96 -9.25 -3.87 -8.36
C GLY A 96 -8.56 -4.13 -7.02
N THR A 97 -7.29 -4.52 -7.03
CA THR A 97 -6.45 -4.66 -5.83
C THR A 97 -6.47 -3.40 -4.95
N GLY A 98 -6.51 -2.20 -5.56
CA GLY A 98 -6.68 -0.96 -4.79
C GLY A 98 -8.01 -0.85 -4.04
N HIS A 99 -9.11 -1.37 -4.60
CA HIS A 99 -10.40 -1.41 -3.91
C HIS A 99 -10.41 -2.45 -2.79
N CYS A 100 -9.72 -3.58 -2.97
CA CYS A 100 -9.47 -4.54 -1.90
C CYS A 100 -8.68 -3.89 -0.75
N ALA A 101 -7.61 -3.16 -1.06
CA ALA A 101 -6.84 -2.43 -0.06
C ALA A 101 -7.70 -1.43 0.72
N ARG A 102 -8.58 -0.70 0.01
CA ARG A 102 -9.53 0.23 0.60
C ARG A 102 -10.54 -0.46 1.54
N ALA A 103 -11.11 -1.58 1.12
CA ALA A 103 -12.02 -2.37 1.93
C ALA A 103 -11.35 -2.90 3.21
N LEU A 104 -10.10 -3.37 3.11
CA LEU A 104 -9.33 -3.86 4.27
C LEU A 104 -9.02 -2.73 5.27
N MET A 105 -8.67 -1.54 4.79
CA MET A 105 -8.51 -0.36 5.65
C MET A 105 -9.84 0.03 6.33
N ALA A 106 -10.97 -0.04 5.61
CA ALA A 106 -12.28 0.21 6.19
C ALA A 106 -12.61 -0.81 7.29
N LEU A 107 -12.35 -2.09 7.06
CA LEU A 107 -12.54 -3.15 8.05
C LEU A 107 -11.63 -2.99 9.28
N GLU A 108 -10.41 -2.48 9.12
CA GLU A 108 -9.48 -2.19 10.23
C GLU A 108 -10.01 -1.06 11.13
N ARG A 109 -10.65 -0.03 10.54
CA ARG A 109 -11.31 1.05 11.31
C ARG A 109 -12.48 0.55 12.16
N LEU A 110 -13.10 -0.56 11.78
CA LEU A 110 -14.18 -1.19 12.55
C LEU A 110 -13.66 -2.04 13.73
N GLY A 111 -12.36 -2.32 13.78
CA GLY A 111 -11.68 -2.95 14.90
C GLY A 111 -10.26 -3.40 14.54
N LYS A 112 -9.37 -3.47 15.53
CA LYS A 112 -8.00 -3.93 15.24
C LYS A 112 -7.98 -5.37 14.73
N TRP A 113 -7.00 -5.67 13.90
CA TRP A 113 -6.64 -7.03 13.52
C TRP A 113 -5.83 -7.69 14.65
N ASP A 114 -5.86 -9.02 14.71
CA ASP A 114 -4.83 -9.75 15.42
C ASP A 114 -3.55 -9.84 14.55
N SER A 115 -2.45 -10.29 15.18
CA SER A 115 -1.16 -10.37 14.51
C SER A 115 -1.20 -11.29 13.28
N ASP A 116 -1.84 -12.45 13.38
CA ASP A 116 -1.90 -13.44 12.31
C ASP A 116 -2.67 -12.89 11.10
N THR A 117 -3.81 -12.21 11.34
CA THR A 117 -4.58 -11.57 10.28
C THR A 117 -3.79 -10.45 9.62
N ALA A 118 -3.12 -9.60 10.40
CA ALA A 118 -2.31 -8.50 9.84
C ALA A 118 -1.12 -9.02 9.01
N ALA A 119 -0.41 -10.05 9.50
CA ALA A 119 0.66 -10.71 8.77
C ALA A 119 0.15 -11.37 7.49
N ASN A 120 -1.00 -12.06 7.54
CA ASN A 120 -1.60 -12.68 6.36
C ASN A 120 -1.99 -11.63 5.31
N ILE A 121 -2.59 -10.50 5.71
CA ILE A 121 -2.89 -9.41 4.77
C ILE A 121 -1.61 -8.91 4.10
N ALA A 122 -0.55 -8.62 4.87
CA ALA A 122 0.72 -8.16 4.31
C ALA A 122 1.32 -9.19 3.34
N ASN A 123 1.32 -10.48 3.73
CA ASN A 123 1.85 -11.56 2.91
C ASN A 123 1.06 -11.72 1.60
N THR A 124 -0.27 -11.68 1.63
CA THR A 124 -1.08 -11.81 0.41
C THR A 124 -0.77 -10.71 -0.60
N PHE A 125 -0.61 -9.46 -0.15
CA PHE A 125 -0.23 -8.39 -1.08
C PHE A 125 1.19 -8.59 -1.60
N VAL A 126 2.16 -8.86 -0.73
CA VAL A 126 3.59 -8.95 -1.13
C VAL A 126 3.89 -10.20 -1.97
N SER A 127 3.21 -11.31 -1.70
CA SER A 127 3.53 -12.63 -2.27
C SER A 127 2.55 -13.09 -3.35
N ASP A 128 1.26 -12.72 -3.23
CA ASP A 128 0.20 -13.28 -4.07
C ASP A 128 -0.41 -12.28 -5.05
N SER A 129 -0.07 -10.98 -4.96
CA SER A 129 -0.53 -9.96 -5.90
C SER A 129 0.55 -9.58 -6.93
N GLN A 130 0.15 -8.85 -7.96
CA GLN A 130 1.11 -8.20 -8.86
C GLN A 130 1.99 -7.20 -8.10
N THR A 131 3.18 -6.93 -8.62
CA THR A 131 4.08 -5.94 -8.01
C THR A 131 3.49 -4.55 -8.16
N LEU A 132 3.89 -3.62 -7.29
CA LEU A 132 3.28 -2.29 -7.24
C LEU A 132 3.32 -1.59 -8.62
N ARG A 133 4.41 -1.72 -9.36
CA ARG A 133 4.60 -1.11 -10.69
C ARG A 133 3.68 -1.65 -11.79
N ASP A 134 3.11 -2.83 -11.62
CA ASP A 134 2.23 -3.47 -12.61
C ASP A 134 0.84 -2.81 -12.63
N HIS A 135 0.44 -2.18 -11.51
CA HIS A 135 -0.78 -1.39 -11.42
C HIS A 135 -0.63 -0.07 -12.19
N LYS A 136 -1.39 0.06 -13.28
CA LYS A 136 -1.32 1.21 -14.20
C LYS A 136 -1.67 2.54 -13.54
N LEU A 137 -2.70 2.54 -12.67
CA LEU A 137 -3.22 3.75 -12.07
C LEU A 137 -2.42 4.14 -10.82
N GLN A 138 -1.91 5.37 -10.81
CA GLN A 138 -1.19 5.90 -9.65
C GLN A 138 -2.03 5.89 -8.37
N SER A 139 -3.33 6.22 -8.47
CA SER A 139 -4.24 6.22 -7.32
C SER A 139 -4.48 4.82 -6.75
N GLU A 140 -4.40 3.79 -7.59
CA GLU A 140 -4.50 2.40 -7.16
C GLU A 140 -3.26 2.02 -6.33
N ARG A 141 -2.06 2.26 -6.89
CA ARG A 141 -0.80 2.07 -6.18
C ARG A 141 -0.75 2.84 -4.85
N PHE A 142 -1.22 4.09 -4.85
CA PHE A 142 -1.31 4.90 -3.64
C PHE A 142 -2.18 4.25 -2.56
N THR A 143 -3.32 3.69 -2.94
CA THR A 143 -4.25 3.05 -1.99
C THR A 143 -3.67 1.78 -1.40
N ILE A 144 -2.94 1.00 -2.20
CA ILE A 144 -2.19 -0.18 -1.75
C ILE A 144 -1.10 0.22 -0.76
N LEU A 145 -0.33 1.26 -1.09
CA LEU A 145 0.71 1.82 -0.23
C LEU A 145 0.15 2.27 1.13
N GLN A 146 -1.03 2.90 1.14
CA GLN A 146 -1.68 3.31 2.39
C GLN A 146 -2.05 2.12 3.29
N LEU A 147 -2.46 1.00 2.71
CA LEU A 147 -2.71 -0.22 3.48
C LEU A 147 -1.41 -0.77 4.08
N LEU A 148 -0.36 -0.90 3.27
CA LEU A 148 0.92 -1.47 3.73
C LEU A 148 1.61 -0.58 4.77
N ASP A 149 1.54 0.75 4.62
CA ASP A 149 1.98 1.71 5.64
C ASP A 149 1.16 1.57 6.94
N LEU A 150 -0.17 1.44 6.84
CA LEU A 150 -1.02 1.18 8.00
C LEU A 150 -0.59 -0.11 8.72
N LEU A 151 -0.30 -1.18 7.98
CA LEU A 151 0.10 -2.45 8.55
C LEU A 151 1.44 -2.35 9.29
N LEU A 152 2.45 -1.72 8.68
CA LEU A 152 3.76 -1.50 9.32
C LEU A 152 3.71 -0.54 10.50
N ARG A 153 2.76 0.40 10.51
CA ARG A 153 2.59 1.35 11.61
C ARG A 153 1.86 0.73 12.80
N ASN A 154 0.81 -0.06 12.55
CA ASN A 154 -0.08 -0.58 13.61
C ASN A 154 0.29 -2.00 14.05
N TYR A 155 0.89 -2.81 13.17
CA TYR A 155 1.16 -4.23 13.36
C TYR A 155 2.63 -4.58 13.11
N ARG A 156 3.53 -3.61 13.36
CA ARG A 156 4.98 -3.70 13.11
C ARG A 156 5.62 -5.01 13.55
N LYS A 157 5.31 -5.47 14.78
CA LYS A 157 5.83 -6.74 15.31
C LYS A 157 5.39 -7.93 14.47
N ALA A 158 4.12 -7.99 14.05
CA ALA A 158 3.60 -9.11 13.26
C ALA A 158 4.31 -9.24 11.90
N LEU A 159 4.60 -8.11 11.24
CA LEU A 159 5.34 -8.13 9.98
C LEU A 159 6.81 -8.49 10.17
N LYS A 160 7.43 -8.08 11.29
CA LYS A 160 8.78 -8.53 11.64
C LYS A 160 8.84 -10.02 11.98
N ASP A 161 7.84 -10.54 12.70
CA ASP A 161 7.73 -11.97 12.99
C ASP A 161 7.55 -12.77 11.68
N LEU A 162 6.70 -12.30 10.76
CA LEU A 162 6.55 -12.88 9.42
C LEU A 162 7.88 -12.97 8.66
N HIS A 163 8.70 -11.92 8.69
CA HIS A 163 10.05 -11.93 8.12
C HIS A 163 10.97 -12.96 8.80
N ASN A 164 10.91 -13.08 10.12
CA ASN A 164 11.74 -14.04 10.84
C ASN A 164 11.33 -15.50 10.56
N ASP A 165 10.04 -15.73 10.32
CA ASP A 165 9.48 -17.05 10.08
C ASP A 165 9.59 -17.48 8.60
N ASP A 166 9.61 -16.53 7.66
CA ASP A 166 9.76 -16.74 6.21
C ASP A 166 10.95 -15.97 5.64
N HIS A 167 12.06 -16.69 5.43
CA HIS A 167 13.32 -16.13 4.92
C HIS A 167 13.22 -15.50 3.52
N ASP A 168 12.23 -15.87 2.71
CA ASP A 168 12.05 -15.32 1.36
C ASP A 168 11.15 -14.07 1.36
N PHE A 169 10.50 -13.75 2.49
CA PHE A 169 9.56 -12.64 2.57
C PHE A 169 10.21 -11.29 2.25
N LEU A 170 11.40 -11.01 2.76
CA LEU A 170 12.11 -9.75 2.49
C LEU A 170 12.46 -9.59 1.01
N ALA A 171 12.87 -10.67 0.32
CA ALA A 171 13.15 -10.62 -1.11
C ALA A 171 11.90 -10.26 -1.93
N ARG A 172 10.76 -10.86 -1.59
CA ARG A 172 9.46 -10.52 -2.22
C ARG A 172 9.04 -9.10 -1.86
N PHE A 173 9.25 -8.67 -0.62
CA PHE A 173 8.95 -7.32 -0.15
C PHE A 173 9.74 -6.25 -0.93
N ILE A 174 11.05 -6.46 -1.13
CA ILE A 174 11.90 -5.58 -1.95
C ILE A 174 11.35 -5.51 -3.38
N THR A 175 11.10 -6.68 -3.99
CA THR A 175 10.58 -6.78 -5.36
C THR A 175 9.23 -6.08 -5.51
N TYR A 176 8.37 -6.16 -4.48
CA TYR A 176 7.04 -5.58 -4.50
C TYR A 176 7.04 -4.06 -4.69
N PHE A 177 7.97 -3.36 -4.03
CA PHE A 177 8.07 -1.90 -4.07
C PHE A 177 8.94 -1.35 -5.21
N ASP A 178 9.62 -2.22 -5.97
CA ASP A 178 10.53 -1.79 -7.02
C ASP A 178 9.82 -1.02 -8.15
N GLY A 179 10.46 0.06 -8.61
CA GLY A 179 10.08 0.76 -9.83
C GLY A 179 8.93 1.78 -9.72
N GLU A 180 8.50 2.19 -8.53
CA GLU A 180 7.58 3.32 -8.38
C GLU A 180 8.24 4.63 -8.87
N LYS A 181 7.47 5.49 -9.55
CA LYS A 181 7.98 6.73 -10.17
C LYS A 181 7.23 7.97 -9.73
N ASP A 182 6.00 7.84 -9.24
CA ASP A 182 5.22 8.98 -8.80
C ASP A 182 5.75 9.52 -7.47
N PRO A 183 6.05 10.82 -7.35
CA PRO A 183 6.63 11.40 -6.13
C PRO A 183 5.74 11.23 -4.90
N ARG A 184 4.40 11.19 -5.04
CA ARG A 184 3.47 11.00 -3.91
C ARG A 184 3.57 9.59 -3.36
N ASN A 185 3.65 8.62 -4.25
CA ASN A 185 3.79 7.21 -3.89
C ASN A 185 5.20 6.95 -3.33
N LEU A 186 6.23 7.50 -3.97
CA LEU A 186 7.62 7.30 -3.60
C LEU A 186 7.92 7.79 -2.17
N MET A 187 7.26 8.87 -1.73
CA MET A 187 7.32 9.30 -0.33
C MET A 187 6.90 8.18 0.63
N ILE A 188 5.79 7.48 0.34
CA ILE A 188 5.30 6.38 1.18
C ILE A 188 6.21 5.16 1.04
N VAL A 189 6.68 4.84 -0.18
CA VAL A 189 7.62 3.73 -0.42
C VAL A 189 8.86 3.88 0.45
N PHE A 190 9.50 5.06 0.48
CA PHE A 190 10.68 5.25 1.33
C PHE A 190 10.37 5.07 2.82
N SER A 191 9.23 5.57 3.30
CA SER A 191 8.83 5.36 4.70
C SER A 191 8.55 3.90 5.03
N ILE A 192 7.96 3.15 4.09
CA ILE A 192 7.73 1.71 4.22
C ILE A 192 9.07 0.96 4.28
N LEU A 193 9.97 1.19 3.32
CA LEU A 193 11.26 0.51 3.23
C LEU A 193 12.18 0.86 4.41
N GLN A 194 12.07 2.06 4.99
CA GLN A 194 12.88 2.45 6.14
C GLN A 194 12.65 1.54 7.37
N VAL A 195 11.46 0.95 7.52
CA VAL A 195 11.14 0.07 8.67
C VAL A 195 12.02 -1.19 8.69
N PRO A 196 12.01 -2.05 7.65
CA PRO A 196 12.89 -3.21 7.62
C PRO A 196 14.36 -2.82 7.65
N MET A 197 14.75 -1.74 6.95
CA MET A 197 16.14 -1.25 6.96
C MET A 197 16.66 -0.94 8.37
N THR A 198 15.81 -0.41 9.25
CA THR A 198 16.22 -0.01 10.60
C THR A 198 16.05 -1.12 11.63
N GLU A 199 15.10 -2.02 11.42
CA GLU A 199 14.63 -2.92 12.49
C GLU A 199 14.80 -4.41 12.22
N TRP A 200 14.97 -4.84 10.98
CA TRP A 200 15.00 -6.27 10.64
C TRP A 200 16.44 -6.75 10.45
N ASP A 201 16.64 -8.06 10.59
CA ASP A 201 17.88 -8.68 10.13
C ASP A 201 17.83 -8.81 8.60
N LEU A 202 18.67 -8.06 7.91
CA LEU A 202 18.69 -7.98 6.45
C LEU A 202 19.39 -9.19 5.82
N GLY A 203 20.32 -9.82 6.55
CA GLY A 203 21.12 -10.94 6.07
C GLY A 203 21.65 -10.75 4.64
N PRO A 204 21.41 -11.72 3.73
CA PRO A 204 21.91 -11.64 2.35
C PRO A 204 21.20 -10.58 1.48
N HIS A 205 20.08 -10.02 1.94
CA HIS A 205 19.28 -9.07 1.17
C HIS A 205 19.68 -7.60 1.39
N ALA A 206 20.71 -7.33 2.20
CA ALA A 206 21.16 -5.98 2.48
C ALA A 206 21.52 -5.19 1.20
N GLN A 207 22.20 -5.82 0.25
CA GLN A 207 22.53 -5.19 -1.02
C GLN A 207 21.28 -4.88 -1.85
N ASP A 208 20.39 -5.86 -2.01
CA ASP A 208 19.17 -5.72 -2.83
C ASP A 208 18.26 -4.61 -2.28
N LEU A 209 18.12 -4.53 -0.95
CA LEU A 209 17.34 -3.49 -0.28
C LEU A 209 18.00 -2.10 -0.39
N PHE A 210 19.34 -2.03 -0.38
CA PHE A 210 20.06 -0.79 -0.65
C PHE A 210 19.87 -0.33 -2.09
N ASP A 211 20.05 -1.24 -3.06
CA ASP A 211 19.93 -0.95 -4.49
C ASP A 211 18.51 -0.52 -4.86
N SER A 212 17.48 -1.07 -4.19
CA SER A 212 16.08 -0.70 -4.42
C SER A 212 15.75 0.75 -4.09
N VAL A 213 16.53 1.41 -3.22
CA VAL A 213 16.39 2.85 -2.94
C VAL A 213 17.47 3.69 -3.63
N PHE A 214 18.69 3.20 -3.73
CA PHE A 214 19.80 3.96 -4.31
C PHE A 214 19.62 4.20 -5.81
N ASN A 215 18.83 3.38 -6.50
CA ASN A 215 18.44 3.60 -7.89
C ASN A 215 17.73 4.96 -8.14
N TYR A 216 17.18 5.61 -7.10
CA TYR A 216 16.59 6.95 -7.16
C TYR A 216 17.61 8.07 -6.99
N PHE A 217 18.89 7.77 -6.70
CA PHE A 217 19.93 8.76 -6.46
C PHE A 217 20.70 9.16 -7.73
N PRO A 218 20.86 10.47 -8.03
CA PRO A 218 20.31 11.62 -7.32
C PRO A 218 18.86 11.93 -7.74
N ILE A 219 18.07 12.47 -6.81
CA ILE A 219 16.73 12.96 -7.11
C ILE A 219 16.81 14.20 -8.01
N THR A 220 16.24 14.09 -9.21
CA THR A 220 16.16 15.17 -10.21
C THR A 220 14.75 15.74 -10.39
N PHE A 221 13.81 15.31 -9.53
CA PHE A 221 12.42 15.75 -9.53
C PHE A 221 12.31 17.28 -9.46
N LYS A 222 11.42 17.83 -10.28
CA LYS A 222 11.00 19.23 -10.23
C LYS A 222 9.48 19.26 -10.08
N PRO A 223 8.95 19.85 -9.00
CA PRO A 223 7.50 19.90 -8.81
C PRO A 223 6.83 20.66 -9.96
N PRO A 224 5.68 20.17 -10.46
CA PRO A 224 4.89 20.91 -11.42
C PRO A 224 4.47 22.28 -10.86
N PRO A 225 4.37 23.33 -11.70
CA PRO A 225 3.82 24.61 -11.26
C PRO A 225 2.39 24.42 -10.71
N GLY A 226 2.15 24.89 -9.48
CA GLY A 226 0.83 24.80 -8.84
C GLY A 226 0.45 23.40 -8.35
N ASP A 227 1.43 22.52 -8.09
CA ASP A 227 1.18 21.19 -7.53
C ASP A 227 0.37 21.27 -6.21
N PRO A 228 -0.88 20.76 -6.17
CA PRO A 228 -1.73 20.84 -4.99
C PRO A 228 -1.22 20.00 -3.81
N TYR A 229 -0.31 19.04 -4.06
CA TYR A 229 0.24 18.16 -3.01
C TYR A 229 1.45 18.77 -2.31
N GLY A 230 2.11 19.76 -2.93
CA GLY A 230 3.22 20.49 -2.31
C GLY A 230 4.48 19.68 -2.04
N ILE A 231 4.67 18.52 -2.70
CA ILE A 231 5.88 17.71 -2.53
C ILE A 231 7.06 18.41 -3.19
N THR A 232 8.12 18.64 -2.43
CA THR A 232 9.36 19.26 -2.93
C THR A 232 10.41 18.21 -3.27
N ALA A 233 11.40 18.59 -4.10
CA ALA A 233 12.58 17.76 -4.31
C ALA A 233 13.35 17.49 -3.01
N GLN A 234 13.30 18.42 -2.05
CA GLN A 234 13.98 18.27 -0.76
C GLN A 234 13.33 17.21 0.11
N ASP A 235 12.00 17.05 0.05
CA ASP A 235 11.28 16.02 0.80
C ASP A 235 11.68 14.62 0.36
N LEU A 236 11.73 14.38 -0.96
CA LEU A 236 12.20 13.12 -1.53
C LEU A 236 13.67 12.84 -1.21
N LYS A 237 14.53 13.87 -1.32
CA LYS A 237 15.95 13.75 -0.96
C LYS A 237 16.14 13.39 0.52
N GLY A 238 15.36 14.02 1.40
CA GLY A 238 15.39 13.73 2.84
C GLY A 238 15.06 12.27 3.12
N ARG A 239 13.92 11.79 2.64
CA ARG A 239 13.52 10.39 2.85
C ARG A 239 14.48 9.39 2.21
N LEU A 240 14.98 9.67 1.01
CA LEU A 240 15.99 8.81 0.37
C LEU A 240 17.30 8.77 1.19
N GLN A 241 17.74 9.89 1.74
CA GLN A 241 18.92 9.95 2.60
C GLN A 241 18.70 9.16 3.90
N ASP A 242 17.51 9.24 4.48
CA ASP A 242 17.14 8.46 5.66
C ASP A 242 17.21 6.95 5.36
N CYS A 243 16.78 6.50 4.17
CA CYS A 243 16.93 5.10 3.74
C CYS A 243 18.41 4.71 3.53
N ILE A 244 19.18 5.51 2.79
CA ILE A 244 20.60 5.22 2.47
C ILE A 244 21.45 5.07 3.74
N SER A 245 21.12 5.84 4.78
CA SER A 245 21.83 5.85 6.05
C SER A 245 21.18 4.98 7.12
N ALA A 246 20.12 4.22 6.82
CA ALA A 246 19.29 3.54 7.83
C ALA A 246 20.00 2.41 8.59
N SER A 247 21.01 1.78 7.99
CA SER A 247 21.71 0.62 8.57
C SER A 247 23.21 0.62 8.29
N SER A 248 23.99 0.15 9.25
CA SER A 248 25.42 -0.14 9.08
C SER A 248 25.68 -1.24 8.05
N ASP A 249 24.73 -2.13 7.81
CA ASP A 249 24.83 -3.20 6.81
C ASP A 249 24.93 -2.64 5.39
N PHE A 250 24.54 -1.38 5.19
CA PHE A 250 24.66 -0.69 3.92
C PHE A 250 26.07 -0.13 3.67
N ALA A 251 26.95 -0.06 4.67
CA ALA A 251 28.28 0.55 4.52
C ALA A 251 29.13 -0.02 3.36
N PRO A 252 29.17 -1.35 3.11
CA PRO A 252 29.90 -1.91 1.97
C PRO A 252 29.39 -1.44 0.60
N TYR A 253 28.16 -0.94 0.51
CA TYR A 253 27.50 -0.55 -0.74
C TYR A 253 27.36 0.97 -0.85
N SER A 254 26.94 1.64 0.23
CA SER A 254 26.66 3.07 0.27
C SER A 254 27.90 3.92 0.08
N PHE A 255 29.03 3.60 0.74
CA PHE A 255 30.26 4.39 0.59
C PHE A 255 30.83 4.31 -0.83
N PRO A 256 31.06 3.12 -1.44
CA PRO A 256 31.51 3.06 -2.82
C PRO A 256 30.56 3.78 -3.78
N ALA A 257 29.25 3.51 -3.69
CA ALA A 257 28.28 4.09 -4.60
C ALA A 257 28.19 5.62 -4.48
N LEU A 258 28.27 6.18 -3.26
CA LEU A 258 28.29 7.62 -3.03
C LEU A 258 29.60 8.27 -3.51
N LEU A 259 30.75 7.64 -3.27
CA LEU A 259 32.04 8.14 -3.74
C LEU A 259 32.09 8.17 -5.27
N ASP A 260 31.58 7.14 -5.95
CA ASP A 260 31.47 7.11 -7.41
C ASP A 260 30.58 8.27 -7.92
N LYS A 261 29.51 8.62 -7.20
CA LYS A 261 28.66 9.76 -7.56
C LYS A 261 29.30 11.13 -7.27
N LEU A 262 30.35 11.19 -6.44
CA LEU A 262 31.06 12.44 -6.12
C LEU A 262 31.83 12.99 -7.32
N ASP A 263 32.21 12.13 -8.26
CA ASP A 263 32.86 12.49 -9.52
C ASP A 263 31.91 13.14 -10.55
N SER A 264 30.61 13.23 -10.24
CA SER A 264 29.62 13.91 -11.08
C SER A 264 30.01 15.36 -11.40
N SER A 265 29.78 15.84 -12.62
CA SER A 265 29.96 17.26 -12.98
C SER A 265 28.92 18.19 -12.35
N SER A 266 27.81 17.64 -11.82
CA SER A 266 26.73 18.40 -11.19
C SER A 266 27.07 18.77 -9.74
N ILE A 267 27.21 20.08 -9.47
CA ILE A 267 27.43 20.60 -8.11
C ILE A 267 26.30 20.18 -7.15
N ASN A 268 25.05 20.12 -7.65
CA ASN A 268 23.91 19.67 -6.85
C ASN A 268 24.06 18.20 -6.45
N THR A 269 24.47 17.34 -7.37
CA THR A 269 24.73 15.93 -7.07
C THR A 269 25.87 15.79 -6.06
N LYS A 270 26.97 16.55 -6.22
CA LYS A 270 28.06 16.55 -5.23
C LYS A 270 27.58 16.94 -3.83
N ARG A 271 26.71 17.94 -3.73
CA ARG A 271 26.10 18.35 -2.45
C ARG A 271 25.23 17.25 -1.85
N ASP A 272 24.39 16.62 -2.66
CA ASP A 272 23.55 15.51 -2.23
C ASP A 272 24.40 14.32 -1.73
N VAL A 273 25.51 14.02 -2.42
CA VAL A 273 26.47 12.96 -2.02
C VAL A 273 27.10 13.28 -0.67
N LEU A 274 27.63 14.49 -0.49
CA LEU A 274 28.28 14.89 0.77
C LEU A 274 27.27 14.89 1.94
N ALA A 275 26.02 15.26 1.69
CA ALA A 275 24.97 15.19 2.69
C ALA A 275 24.66 13.73 3.07
N ALA A 276 24.54 12.83 2.08
CA ALA A 276 24.29 11.40 2.33
C ALA A 276 25.46 10.74 3.07
N LEU A 277 26.71 11.01 2.67
CA LEU A 277 27.91 10.52 3.38
C LEU A 277 27.93 10.99 4.84
N LYS A 278 27.59 12.26 5.09
CA LYS A 278 27.48 12.78 6.46
C LYS A 278 26.41 12.04 7.25
N ALA A 279 25.24 11.75 6.66
CA ALA A 279 24.18 11.00 7.33
C ALA A 279 24.64 9.57 7.68
N CYS A 280 25.31 8.87 6.76
CA CYS A 280 25.88 7.55 7.01
C CYS A 280 26.92 7.52 8.13
N VAL A 281 27.66 8.62 8.35
CA VAL A 281 28.68 8.72 9.42
C VAL A 281 28.08 9.05 10.79
N ILE A 282 26.90 9.69 10.83
CA ILE A 282 26.23 10.11 12.06
C ILE A 282 25.32 9.01 12.62
N ASN A 283 24.73 8.19 11.75
CA ASN A 283 23.95 7.02 12.14
C ASN A 283 24.81 6.02 12.92
#